data_AF-A0AAU2RMF4-F1
#
_entry.id   AF-A0AAU2RMF4-F1
#
_cell.length_a   1.000
_cell.length_b   1.000
_cell.length_c   1.000
_cell.angle_alpha   90.00
_cell.angle_beta   90.00
_cell.angle_gamma   90.00
#
_symmetry.space_group_name_H-M   'P 1'
#
loop_
_entity.id
_entity.type
_entity.pdbx_description
1 polymer ?
#
loop_
_entity_poly.entity_id
_entity_poly.type
_entity_poly.pdbx_seq_one_letter_code
_entity_poly.pdbx_strand_id
1 'polypeptide(L)'
;MRKLAIGAVMSGALALTGLAAPAALADSPELTFGAVTVNKGKPIAVGTKATVTVPVTYSFTRPSDFAIDYETNFLGIVLYRGRLADPDNGLEALSRAPKCTPTTTTDTTVTESCTTVLTVDPREQLMGAADATTWKAGAFYGHISVDNDDSDDHISFENGYDLWGGLGTAKLQRIAKLTVNATPEPVVKGKTLTVKGSLTRADWAKRSYTAYKGQKVTLQFKAKGATAYTDVKTVTSGTGGALTTTVKASKDGSYRYTFAGTSTTAAKTSAADYVDVK
;
A
#
# COMPACT_ATOMS: atom_id res chain seq x y z
N MET A 1 22.22 -88.78 -31.88
CA MET A 1 20.88 -89.20 -31.41
C MET A 1 20.55 -88.42 -30.14
N ARG A 2 19.37 -87.75 -30.11
CA ARG A 2 18.64 -87.27 -28.91
C ARG A 2 19.35 -86.17 -28.06
N LYS A 3 18.80 -84.99 -27.75
CA LYS A 3 17.45 -84.37 -27.84
C LYS A 3 17.60 -82.83 -27.84
N LEU A 4 16.66 -82.14 -28.48
CA LEU A 4 16.35 -80.71 -28.36
C LEU A 4 15.72 -80.39 -26.99
N ALA A 5 15.92 -79.17 -26.45
CA ALA A 5 14.83 -78.22 -26.13
C ALA A 5 15.29 -76.96 -25.35
N ILE A 6 15.03 -75.79 -25.97
CA ILE A 6 14.40 -74.56 -25.45
C ILE A 6 15.16 -73.65 -24.46
N GLY A 7 15.34 -72.39 -24.90
CA GLY A 7 15.50 -71.20 -24.06
C GLY A 7 15.85 -69.94 -24.87
N ALA A 8 14.86 -69.26 -25.45
CA ALA A 8 14.98 -67.89 -25.95
C ALA A 8 15.26 -66.92 -24.78
N VAL A 9 15.88 -65.74 -24.94
CA VAL A 9 15.25 -64.49 -25.38
C VAL A 9 16.31 -63.36 -25.42
N MET A 10 16.33 -62.66 -26.56
CA MET A 10 16.53 -61.23 -26.86
C MET A 10 17.60 -60.35 -26.19
N SER A 11 18.30 -59.62 -27.07
CA SER A 11 19.02 -58.37 -26.84
C SER A 11 18.11 -57.23 -26.33
N GLY A 12 18.66 -56.34 -25.50
CA GLY A 12 18.03 -55.07 -25.11
C GLY A 12 19.07 -53.99 -24.77
N ALA A 13 18.95 -52.85 -25.44
CA ALA A 13 19.84 -51.70 -25.38
C ALA A 13 19.81 -50.98 -24.01
N LEU A 14 20.98 -50.51 -23.56
CA LEU A 14 21.10 -49.68 -22.36
C LEU A 14 20.87 -48.20 -22.74
N ALA A 15 19.64 -47.71 -22.57
CA ALA A 15 19.33 -46.28 -22.59
C ALA A 15 19.61 -45.69 -21.21
N LEU A 16 20.65 -44.86 -21.08
CA LEU A 16 20.83 -44.01 -19.89
C LEU A 16 19.79 -42.89 -19.93
N THR A 17 18.64 -43.12 -19.31
CA THR A 17 17.69 -42.08 -18.95
C THR A 17 18.32 -41.18 -17.89
N GLY A 18 18.54 -39.91 -18.23
CA GLY A 18 18.91 -38.88 -17.26
C GLY A 18 17.82 -38.75 -16.21
N LEU A 19 18.08 -39.22 -14.99
CA LEU A 19 17.33 -38.77 -13.82
C LEU A 19 17.74 -37.32 -13.57
N ALA A 20 17.00 -36.38 -14.14
CA ALA A 20 16.85 -35.09 -13.47
C ALA A 20 16.02 -35.39 -12.21
N ALA A 21 16.70 -35.59 -11.08
CA ALA A 21 16.02 -35.50 -9.80
C ALA A 21 15.29 -34.15 -9.78
N PRO A 22 14.00 -34.09 -9.40
CA PRO A 22 13.40 -32.80 -9.11
C PRO A 22 14.33 -32.12 -8.10
N ALA A 23 14.71 -30.88 -8.37
CA ALA A 23 15.38 -30.07 -7.36
C ALA A 23 14.54 -30.21 -6.09
N ALA A 24 15.17 -30.63 -4.99
CA ALA A 24 14.54 -30.65 -3.68
C ALA A 24 14.15 -29.19 -3.38
N LEU A 25 12.92 -28.83 -3.69
CA LEU A 25 12.31 -27.64 -3.12
C LEU A 25 12.24 -27.95 -1.63
N ALA A 26 12.87 -27.11 -0.80
CA ALA A 26 12.65 -27.15 0.63
C ALA A 26 11.14 -27.22 0.88
N ASP A 27 10.68 -28.20 1.65
CA ASP A 27 9.27 -28.44 1.87
C ASP A 27 8.70 -27.21 2.60
N SER A 28 8.03 -26.33 1.87
CA SER A 28 7.41 -25.12 2.43
C SER A 28 6.42 -25.55 3.50
N PRO A 29 6.40 -24.91 4.70
CA PRO A 29 5.41 -25.25 5.70
C PRO A 29 4.01 -25.06 5.13
N GLU A 30 3.07 -25.92 5.53
CA GLU A 30 1.68 -25.87 5.07
C GLU A 30 0.95 -24.67 5.70
N LEU A 31 1.20 -23.48 5.16
CA LEU A 31 0.60 -22.23 5.60
C LEU A 31 -0.57 -21.86 4.69
N THR A 32 -1.71 -21.55 5.31
CA THR A 32 -2.87 -20.98 4.59
C THR A 32 -3.23 -19.63 5.17
N PHE A 33 -3.67 -18.70 4.31
CA PHE A 33 -3.89 -17.32 4.70
C PHE A 33 -5.34 -16.90 4.47
N GLY A 34 -5.87 -16.16 5.44
CA GLY A 34 -7.10 -15.40 5.28
C GLY A 34 -6.87 -14.07 4.56
N ALA A 35 -7.95 -13.31 4.41
CA ALA A 35 -7.89 -12.00 3.79
C ALA A 35 -7.07 -11.00 4.64
N VAL A 36 -6.21 -10.24 3.97
CA VAL A 36 -5.43 -9.15 4.53
C VAL A 36 -6.22 -7.85 4.40
N THR A 37 -6.47 -7.20 5.54
CA THR A 37 -7.08 -5.87 5.59
C THR A 37 -6.04 -4.84 5.98
N VAL A 38 -5.77 -3.92 5.06
CA VAL A 38 -4.85 -2.81 5.28
C VAL A 38 -5.61 -1.53 5.59
N ASN A 39 -5.15 -0.80 6.61
CA ASN A 39 -5.69 0.49 7.02
C ASN A 39 -7.22 0.50 7.21
N LYS A 40 -7.78 -0.60 7.73
CA LYS A 40 -9.23 -0.77 7.90
C LYS A 40 -10.03 -0.58 6.59
N GLY A 41 -9.42 -0.96 5.45
CA GLY A 41 -9.98 -0.79 4.11
C GLY A 41 -9.93 0.65 3.56
N LYS A 42 -9.38 1.62 4.30
CA LYS A 42 -9.28 3.01 3.86
C LYS A 42 -8.02 3.22 3.01
N PRO A 43 -8.06 4.11 1.99
CA PRO A 43 -6.85 4.49 1.28
C PRO A 43 -5.76 5.04 2.20
N ILE A 44 -4.51 4.69 1.91
CA ILE A 44 -3.31 5.22 2.57
C ILE A 44 -2.91 6.49 1.82
N ALA A 45 -2.97 7.65 2.48
CA ALA A 45 -2.57 8.91 1.89
C ALA A 45 -1.14 9.28 2.32
N VAL A 46 -0.22 9.41 1.37
CA VAL A 46 1.21 9.66 1.64
C VAL A 46 1.69 10.96 1.02
N GLY A 47 2.44 11.74 1.81
CA GLY A 47 3.11 12.97 1.41
C GLY A 47 4.50 12.70 0.82
N THR A 48 5.42 13.66 0.90
CA THR A 48 6.77 13.53 0.31
C THR A 48 7.92 13.46 1.34
N LYS A 49 7.59 13.47 2.64
CA LYS A 49 8.61 13.54 3.69
C LYS A 49 8.27 12.70 4.91
N ALA A 50 7.06 12.83 5.45
CA ALA A 50 6.67 12.11 6.65
C ALA A 50 6.36 10.64 6.31
N THR A 51 6.95 9.74 7.09
CA THR A 51 6.58 8.33 7.13
C THR A 51 5.13 8.18 7.56
N VAL A 52 4.39 7.29 6.91
CA VAL A 52 2.99 6.99 7.21
C VAL A 52 2.87 5.58 7.73
N THR A 53 2.17 5.43 8.84
CA THR A 53 2.05 4.16 9.56
C THR A 53 0.58 3.77 9.63
N VAL A 54 0.22 2.58 9.16
CA VAL A 54 -1.17 2.10 9.12
C VAL A 54 -1.30 0.67 9.67
N PRO A 55 -2.42 0.34 10.34
CA PRO A 55 -2.63 -1.01 10.85
C PRO A 55 -2.90 -1.98 9.71
N VAL A 56 -2.42 -3.22 9.87
CA VAL A 56 -2.69 -4.36 9.00
C VAL A 56 -3.22 -5.49 9.87
N THR A 57 -4.30 -6.12 9.43
CA THR A 57 -4.88 -7.29 10.11
C THR A 57 -5.03 -8.43 9.12
N TYR A 58 -4.73 -9.65 9.55
CA TYR A 58 -4.84 -10.85 8.75
C TYR A 58 -5.01 -12.06 9.66
N SER A 59 -5.36 -13.21 9.08
CA SER A 59 -5.31 -14.49 9.77
C SER A 59 -4.50 -15.47 8.95
N PHE A 60 -3.91 -16.46 9.61
CA PHE A 60 -3.29 -17.59 8.93
C PHE A 60 -3.44 -18.84 9.76
N THR A 61 -3.33 -20.00 9.12
CA THR A 61 -3.33 -21.31 9.75
C THR A 61 -2.01 -21.98 9.47
N ARG A 62 -1.45 -22.60 10.50
CA ARG A 62 -0.21 -23.37 10.47
C ARG A 62 -0.42 -24.77 11.08
N PRO A 63 0.46 -25.74 10.79
CA PRO A 63 0.53 -26.98 11.54
C PRO A 63 0.73 -26.74 13.04
N SER A 64 0.16 -27.58 13.89
CA SER A 64 0.23 -27.43 15.35
C SER A 64 1.64 -27.60 15.91
N ASP A 65 2.49 -28.37 15.24
CA ASP A 65 3.89 -28.65 15.56
C ASP A 65 4.88 -27.64 14.95
N PHE A 66 4.42 -26.77 14.05
CA PHE A 66 5.23 -25.73 13.44
C PHE A 66 5.05 -24.39 14.17
N ALA A 67 6.14 -23.74 14.60
CA ALA A 67 6.10 -22.45 15.29
C ALA A 67 6.87 -21.37 14.52
N ILE A 68 6.32 -20.15 14.50
CA ILE A 68 6.99 -18.98 13.94
C ILE A 68 7.64 -18.20 15.08
N ASP A 69 8.97 -18.24 15.13
CA ASP A 69 9.75 -17.74 16.26
C ASP A 69 10.26 -16.30 16.08
N TYR A 70 10.33 -15.79 14.84
CA TYR A 70 10.95 -14.51 14.49
C TYR A 70 12.44 -14.42 14.87
N GLU A 71 13.10 -15.57 14.98
CA GLU A 71 14.54 -15.72 15.20
C GLU A 71 15.19 -16.40 14.00
N THR A 72 14.70 -17.58 13.63
CA THR A 72 15.16 -18.38 12.49
C THR A 72 14.15 -18.39 11.36
N ASN A 73 12.89 -18.06 11.64
CA ASN A 73 11.85 -17.96 10.64
C ASN A 73 10.88 -16.80 10.90
N PHE A 74 10.32 -16.26 9.82
CA PHE A 74 9.63 -14.97 9.83
C PHE A 74 8.37 -15.05 8.99
N LEU A 75 7.31 -14.41 9.46
CA LEU A 75 6.08 -14.23 8.70
C LEU A 75 5.70 -12.76 8.66
N GLY A 76 5.17 -12.31 7.53
CA GLY A 76 4.38 -11.09 7.55
C GLY A 76 3.77 -10.75 6.23
N ILE A 77 3.40 -9.48 6.10
CA ILE A 77 2.57 -9.02 4.99
C ILE A 77 3.38 -8.12 4.08
N VAL A 78 3.22 -8.35 2.79
CA VAL A 78 3.78 -7.52 1.73
C VAL A 78 2.66 -6.90 0.92
N LEU A 79 2.81 -5.63 0.55
CA LEU A 79 2.06 -5.03 -0.54
C LEU A 79 2.94 -5.00 -1.77
N TYR A 80 2.41 -5.40 -2.92
CA TYR A 80 3.16 -5.40 -4.17
C TYR A 80 2.36 -4.86 -5.35
N ARG A 81 3.08 -4.33 -6.33
CA ARG A 81 2.57 -4.01 -7.68
C ARG A 81 3.15 -4.97 -8.70
N GLY A 82 2.58 -5.04 -9.90
CA GLY A 82 3.05 -5.97 -10.93
C GLY A 82 2.68 -7.42 -10.63
N ARG A 83 3.49 -8.38 -11.06
CA ARG A 83 3.25 -9.82 -10.80
C ARG A 83 3.91 -10.24 -9.49
N LEU A 84 3.40 -11.27 -8.82
CA LEU A 84 4.02 -11.72 -7.57
C LEU A 84 5.45 -12.25 -7.80
N ALA A 85 5.65 -12.98 -8.90
CA ALA A 85 6.96 -13.49 -9.31
C ALA A 85 7.93 -12.41 -9.82
N ASP A 86 7.44 -11.20 -10.06
CA ASP A 86 8.19 -10.10 -10.68
C ASP A 86 7.51 -8.77 -10.32
N PRO A 87 7.67 -8.32 -9.06
CA PRO A 87 6.95 -7.15 -8.57
C PRO A 87 7.61 -5.85 -9.05
N ASP A 88 6.79 -4.92 -9.55
CA ASP A 88 7.30 -3.60 -9.97
C ASP A 88 7.81 -2.77 -8.77
N ASN A 89 7.20 -3.00 -7.60
CA ASN A 89 7.54 -2.36 -6.33
C ASN A 89 6.90 -3.14 -5.17
N GLY A 90 7.47 -3.03 -3.96
CA GLY A 90 7.05 -3.71 -2.74
C GLY A 90 7.04 -2.78 -1.52
N LEU A 91 6.08 -2.97 -0.60
CA LEU A 91 6.05 -2.36 0.73
C LEU A 91 5.87 -3.46 1.76
N GLU A 92 6.78 -3.54 2.73
CA GLU A 92 6.82 -4.65 3.68
C GLU A 92 6.36 -4.21 5.07
N ALA A 93 5.52 -5.03 5.70
CA ALA A 93 5.11 -4.88 7.09
C ALA A 93 5.88 -5.85 8.00
N LEU A 94 7.21 -5.88 7.85
CA LEU A 94 8.12 -6.84 8.49
C LEU A 94 9.06 -6.22 9.52
N SER A 95 8.98 -4.90 9.74
CA SER A 95 9.89 -4.19 10.66
C SER A 95 9.82 -4.67 12.13
N ARG A 96 8.75 -5.37 12.50
CA ARG A 96 8.52 -5.96 13.83
C ARG A 96 7.69 -7.22 13.69
N ALA A 97 7.88 -8.16 14.62
CA ALA A 97 7.01 -9.31 14.75
C ALA A 97 5.53 -8.85 14.93
N PRO A 98 4.58 -9.43 14.19
CA PRO A 98 3.16 -9.20 14.37
C PRO A 98 2.69 -9.70 15.74
N LYS A 99 1.62 -9.11 16.24
CA LYS A 99 0.92 -9.59 17.43
C LYS A 99 -0.17 -10.56 16.99
N CYS A 100 0.01 -11.84 17.27
CA CYS A 100 -0.91 -12.91 16.90
C CYS A 100 -1.57 -13.53 18.14
N THR A 101 -2.84 -13.88 18.00
CA THR A 101 -3.62 -14.58 19.02
C THR A 101 -4.27 -15.80 18.38
N PRO A 102 -4.09 -17.02 18.93
CA PRO A 102 -4.81 -18.21 18.48
C PRO A 102 -6.32 -18.00 18.58
N THR A 103 -7.04 -18.26 17.49
CA THR A 103 -8.50 -18.19 17.44
C THR A 103 -9.14 -19.56 17.40
N THR A 104 -8.45 -20.56 16.85
CA THR A 104 -8.93 -21.93 16.75
C THR A 104 -7.74 -22.88 16.78
N THR A 105 -7.84 -23.94 17.56
CA THR A 105 -6.82 -24.97 17.70
C THR A 105 -7.47 -26.33 17.52
N THR A 106 -6.90 -27.16 16.66
CA THR A 106 -7.19 -28.59 16.51
C THR A 106 -5.94 -29.39 16.88
N ASP A 107 -6.03 -30.72 16.85
CA ASP A 107 -4.87 -31.57 17.10
C ASP A 107 -3.74 -31.35 16.08
N THR A 108 -4.08 -30.92 14.86
CA THR A 108 -3.15 -30.81 13.72
C THR A 108 -2.88 -29.40 13.25
N THR A 109 -3.69 -28.40 13.63
CA THR A 109 -3.57 -27.03 13.11
C THR A 109 -3.88 -25.98 14.17
N VAL A 110 -3.28 -24.81 14.01
CA VAL A 110 -3.58 -23.60 14.78
C VAL A 110 -3.86 -22.47 13.80
N THR A 111 -5.04 -21.87 13.93
CA THR A 111 -5.41 -20.64 13.23
C THR A 111 -5.19 -19.46 14.16
N GLU A 112 -4.47 -18.45 13.68
CA GLU A 112 -4.12 -17.25 14.42
C GLU A 112 -4.68 -16.00 13.73
N SER A 113 -5.15 -15.05 14.55
CA SER A 113 -5.51 -13.70 14.10
C SER A 113 -4.39 -12.75 14.49
N CYS A 114 -3.85 -12.03 13.52
CA CYS A 114 -2.65 -11.23 13.65
C CYS A 114 -2.89 -9.76 13.32
N THR A 115 -2.16 -8.91 14.04
CA THR A 115 -2.07 -7.48 13.77
C THR A 115 -0.62 -7.07 13.62
N THR A 116 -0.34 -6.30 12.58
CA THR A 116 0.96 -5.67 12.33
C THR A 116 0.75 -4.25 11.83
N VAL A 117 1.85 -3.59 11.53
CA VAL A 117 1.90 -2.21 11.12
C VAL A 117 2.69 -2.12 9.82
N LEU A 118 2.06 -1.54 8.80
CA LEU A 118 2.75 -1.15 7.58
C LEU A 118 3.26 0.27 7.73
N THR A 119 4.56 0.44 7.50
CA THR A 119 5.24 1.73 7.54
C THR A 119 5.69 2.08 6.12
N VAL A 120 5.19 3.21 5.61
CA VAL A 120 5.49 3.71 4.27
C VAL A 120 6.36 4.95 4.39
N ASP A 121 7.62 4.84 4.01
CA ASP A 121 8.52 5.97 3.83
C ASP A 121 8.50 6.45 2.37
N PRO A 122 7.95 7.65 2.07
CA PRO A 122 7.87 8.15 0.71
C PRO A 122 9.22 8.44 0.04
N ARG A 123 10.34 8.49 0.78
CA ARG A 123 11.66 8.82 0.21
C ARG A 123 12.45 7.59 -0.20
N GLU A 124 12.21 6.48 0.48
CA GLU A 124 12.88 5.20 0.26
C GLU A 124 12.06 4.27 -0.64
N GLN A 125 10.73 4.27 -0.49
CA GLN A 125 9.89 3.22 -1.09
C GLN A 125 9.01 3.69 -2.26
N LEU A 126 8.75 4.99 -2.40
CA LEU A 126 7.85 5.51 -3.43
C LEU A 126 8.65 6.17 -4.56
N MET A 127 8.73 5.46 -5.68
CA MET A 127 9.58 5.81 -6.84
C MET A 127 8.93 6.85 -7.75
N GLY A 128 7.60 6.86 -7.88
CA GLY A 128 6.96 7.73 -8.85
C GLY A 128 5.44 7.77 -8.86
N ALA A 129 4.86 8.32 -9.92
CA ALA A 129 3.41 8.45 -10.02
C ALA A 129 2.68 7.09 -10.09
N ALA A 130 3.34 6.05 -10.59
CA ALA A 130 2.80 4.69 -10.71
C ALA A 130 2.45 4.06 -9.35
N ASP A 131 3.11 4.48 -8.27
CA ASP A 131 2.85 3.96 -6.92
C ASP A 131 1.50 4.44 -6.36
N ALA A 132 0.93 5.52 -6.92
CA ALA A 132 -0.36 6.06 -6.48
C ALA A 132 -1.52 5.28 -7.12
N THR A 133 -1.65 4.01 -6.72
CA THR A 133 -2.57 3.04 -7.32
C THR A 133 -3.12 2.07 -6.27
N THR A 134 -3.85 1.05 -6.72
CA THR A 134 -4.22 -0.10 -5.90
C THR A 134 -3.10 -1.13 -5.91
N TRP A 135 -2.58 -1.43 -4.73
CA TRP A 135 -1.58 -2.45 -4.46
C TRP A 135 -2.26 -3.76 -4.08
N LYS A 136 -1.63 -4.89 -4.39
CA LYS A 136 -2.09 -6.22 -3.98
C LYS A 136 -1.43 -6.59 -2.67
N ALA A 137 -2.17 -7.25 -1.79
CA ALA A 137 -1.63 -7.81 -0.56
C ALA A 137 -1.21 -9.26 -0.78
N GLY A 138 -0.09 -9.62 -0.16
CA GLY A 138 0.41 -10.97 -0.06
C GLY A 138 0.99 -11.25 1.31
N ALA A 139 1.27 -12.51 1.57
CA ALA A 139 1.98 -12.96 2.74
C ALA A 139 3.37 -13.47 2.34
N PHE A 140 4.32 -13.25 3.21
CA PHE A 140 5.70 -13.69 3.11
C PHE A 140 5.98 -14.62 4.28
N TYR A 141 6.57 -15.77 4.00
CA TYR A 141 7.25 -16.61 4.97
C TYR A 141 8.72 -16.71 4.56
N GLY A 142 9.64 -16.56 5.49
CA GLY A 142 11.06 -16.75 5.25
C GLY A 142 11.69 -17.56 6.37
N HIS A 143 12.73 -18.30 6.06
CA HIS A 143 13.56 -19.00 7.04
C HIS A 143 15.03 -18.76 6.74
N ILE A 144 15.84 -18.83 7.78
CA ILE A 144 17.28 -18.64 7.75
C ILE A 144 17.90 -19.74 8.61
N SER A 145 18.93 -20.40 8.07
CA SER A 145 19.83 -21.29 8.81
C SER A 145 21.23 -20.70 8.75
N VAL A 146 21.89 -20.64 9.90
CA VAL A 146 23.26 -20.11 10.01
C VAL A 146 24.11 -21.12 10.75
N ASP A 147 25.19 -21.53 10.11
CA ASP A 147 26.28 -22.26 10.74
C ASP A 147 27.50 -21.35 10.79
N ASN A 148 27.85 -20.89 11.98
CA ASN A 148 29.02 -20.06 12.24
C ASN A 148 30.13 -20.84 12.96
N ASP A 149 30.00 -22.17 13.07
CA ASP A 149 31.08 -23.00 13.60
C ASP A 149 32.15 -23.15 12.52
N ASP A 150 33.31 -22.55 12.73
CA ASP A 150 34.46 -22.65 11.81
C ASP A 150 35.43 -23.78 12.21
N SER A 151 35.03 -24.69 13.10
CA SER A 151 35.86 -25.82 13.56
C SER A 151 36.34 -26.73 12.42
N ASP A 152 35.66 -26.74 11.28
CA ASP A 152 36.03 -27.44 10.05
C ASP A 152 36.46 -26.50 8.90
N ASP A 153 36.80 -25.24 9.21
CA ASP A 153 37.10 -24.16 8.27
C ASP A 153 35.94 -23.85 7.29
N HIS A 154 34.70 -24.23 7.61
CA HIS A 154 33.51 -23.97 6.79
C HIS A 154 32.37 -23.35 7.59
N ILE A 155 31.88 -22.20 7.13
CA ILE A 155 30.66 -21.56 7.65
C ILE A 155 29.60 -21.51 6.56
N SER A 156 28.33 -21.57 6.92
CA SER A 156 27.23 -21.53 5.96
C SER A 156 26.09 -20.61 6.37
N PHE A 157 25.44 -20.06 5.35
CA PHE A 157 24.22 -19.27 5.47
C PHE A 157 23.25 -19.76 4.39
N GLU A 158 22.12 -20.27 4.82
CA GLU A 158 21.02 -20.67 3.95
C GLU A 158 19.80 -19.82 4.27
N ASN A 159 19.11 -19.38 3.22
CA ASN A 159 17.82 -18.73 3.38
C ASN A 159 16.85 -19.20 2.29
N GLY A 160 15.57 -19.25 2.64
CA GLY A 160 14.50 -19.56 1.72
C GLY A 160 13.27 -18.74 2.06
N TYR A 161 12.42 -18.51 1.07
CA TYR A 161 11.17 -17.79 1.27
C TYR A 161 10.06 -18.26 0.34
N ASP A 162 8.84 -18.07 0.83
CA ASP A 162 7.60 -18.34 0.12
C ASP A 162 6.72 -17.09 0.12
N LEU A 163 5.94 -16.94 -0.96
CA LEU A 163 5.04 -15.81 -1.16
C LEU A 163 3.65 -16.29 -1.59
N TRP A 164 2.63 -15.83 -0.87
CA TRP A 164 1.23 -16.05 -1.22
C TRP A 164 0.60 -14.73 -1.67
N GLY A 165 0.05 -14.71 -2.88
CA GLY A 165 -0.61 -13.53 -3.45
C GLY A 165 -2.14 -13.58 -3.31
N GLY A 166 -2.80 -12.51 -3.77
CA GLY A 166 -4.27 -12.50 -3.89
C GLY A 166 -5.02 -12.38 -2.57
N LEU A 167 -4.33 -11.99 -1.48
CA LEU A 167 -4.91 -11.96 -0.14
C LEU A 167 -5.71 -10.68 0.15
N GLY A 168 -5.75 -9.73 -0.79
CA GLY A 168 -6.47 -8.48 -0.63
C GLY A 168 -5.85 -7.36 -1.46
N THR A 169 -6.32 -6.14 -1.24
CA THR A 169 -5.75 -4.95 -1.87
C THR A 169 -5.71 -3.75 -0.92
N ALA A 170 -4.83 -2.81 -1.21
CA ALA A 170 -4.72 -1.55 -0.48
C ALA A 170 -4.51 -0.40 -1.47
N LYS A 171 -5.26 0.68 -1.32
CA LYS A 171 -5.14 1.84 -2.20
C LYS A 171 -4.17 2.86 -1.62
N LEU A 172 -3.15 3.23 -2.40
CA LEU A 172 -2.20 4.28 -2.04
C LEU A 172 -2.53 5.57 -2.83
N GLN A 173 -2.61 6.70 -2.13
CA GLN A 173 -2.92 8.00 -2.71
C GLN A 173 -1.88 9.05 -2.34
N ARG A 174 -1.65 9.99 -3.26
CA ARG A 174 -0.86 11.20 -3.01
C ARG A 174 -1.67 12.17 -2.15
N ILE A 175 -1.06 12.76 -1.12
CA ILE A 175 -1.69 13.85 -0.37
C ILE A 175 -1.84 15.09 -1.27
N ALA A 176 -3.02 15.72 -1.25
CA ALA A 176 -3.24 17.04 -1.83
C ALA A 176 -3.06 18.16 -0.80
N LYS A 177 -2.62 19.34 -1.26
CA LYS A 177 -2.65 20.60 -0.53
C LYS A 177 -3.55 21.58 -1.28
N LEU A 178 -4.35 22.32 -0.51
CA LEU A 178 -5.36 23.22 -1.02
C LEU A 178 -5.38 24.50 -0.20
N THR A 179 -5.33 25.65 -0.87
CA THR A 179 -5.36 26.97 -0.24
C THR A 179 -6.52 27.80 -0.76
N VAL A 180 -6.92 28.82 0.00
CA VAL A 180 -7.93 29.82 -0.35
C VAL A 180 -7.45 31.18 0.18
N ASN A 181 -7.78 32.24 -0.54
CA ASN A 181 -7.58 33.63 -0.14
C ASN A 181 -8.61 34.50 -0.88
N ALA A 182 -9.47 35.21 -0.15
CA ALA A 182 -10.50 36.09 -0.65
C ALA A 182 -10.05 37.55 -0.51
N THR A 183 -10.18 38.34 -1.57
CA THR A 183 -9.73 39.75 -1.58
C THR A 183 -10.62 40.64 -2.47
N PRO A 184 -10.75 41.94 -2.21
CA PRO A 184 -10.19 42.68 -1.06
C PRO A 184 -10.90 42.37 0.25
N GLU A 185 -10.23 42.62 1.37
CA GLU A 185 -10.80 42.56 2.71
C GLU A 185 -10.37 43.80 3.49
N PRO A 186 -11.30 44.54 4.11
CA PRO A 186 -12.76 44.38 4.05
C PRO A 186 -13.32 44.75 2.66
N VAL A 187 -14.52 44.27 2.32
CA VAL A 187 -15.19 44.52 1.03
C VAL A 187 -16.56 45.15 1.24
N VAL A 188 -16.92 46.11 0.40
CA VAL A 188 -18.26 46.72 0.43
C VAL A 188 -19.31 45.71 -0.09
N LYS A 189 -20.45 45.64 0.58
CA LYS A 189 -21.58 44.79 0.19
C LYS A 189 -21.97 45.00 -1.28
N GLY A 190 -22.23 43.89 -1.97
CA GLY A 190 -22.56 43.83 -3.39
C GLY A 190 -21.36 44.00 -4.34
N LYS A 191 -20.17 44.32 -3.83
CA LYS A 191 -18.97 44.39 -4.66
C LYS A 191 -18.38 43.01 -4.93
N THR A 192 -17.51 42.98 -5.93
CA THR A 192 -16.86 41.75 -6.39
C THR A 192 -15.72 41.39 -5.45
N LEU A 193 -15.73 40.15 -4.98
CA LEU A 193 -14.67 39.51 -4.22
C LEU A 193 -13.97 38.51 -5.12
N THR A 194 -12.64 38.57 -5.20
CA THR A 194 -11.81 37.61 -5.92
C THR A 194 -11.29 36.57 -4.95
N VAL A 195 -11.62 35.30 -5.19
CA VAL A 195 -11.19 34.18 -4.36
C VAL A 195 -10.15 33.37 -5.12
N LYS A 196 -8.90 33.47 -4.70
CA LYS A 196 -7.76 32.74 -5.24
C LYS A 196 -7.41 31.54 -4.38
N GLY A 197 -6.66 30.61 -4.95
CA GLY A 197 -6.17 29.43 -4.25
C GLY A 197 -5.20 28.65 -5.11
N SER A 198 -4.73 27.52 -4.59
CA SER A 198 -3.88 26.59 -5.34
C SER A 198 -4.19 25.16 -4.92
N LEU A 199 -4.26 24.25 -5.90
CA LEU A 199 -4.31 22.81 -5.70
C LEU A 199 -2.98 22.20 -6.13
N THR A 200 -2.26 21.62 -5.18
CA THR A 200 -1.03 20.86 -5.43
C THR A 200 -1.15 19.47 -4.83
N ARG A 201 -0.31 18.53 -5.27
CA ARG A 201 -0.25 17.18 -4.70
C ARG A 201 1.18 16.70 -4.55
N ALA A 202 1.38 15.72 -3.67
CA ALA A 202 2.67 15.07 -3.49
C ALA A 202 3.21 14.54 -4.83
N ASP A 203 4.49 14.76 -5.07
CA ASP A 203 5.25 14.20 -6.16
C ASP A 203 6.49 13.50 -5.61
N TRP A 204 6.39 12.17 -5.47
CA TRP A 204 7.41 11.35 -4.80
C TRP A 204 8.75 11.39 -5.53
N ALA A 205 8.75 11.30 -6.86
CA ALA A 205 9.96 11.42 -7.69
C ALA A 205 10.69 12.77 -7.50
N LYS A 206 9.93 13.87 -7.36
CA LYS A 206 10.49 15.21 -7.14
C LYS A 206 10.63 15.59 -5.67
N ARG A 207 10.25 14.69 -4.76
CA ARG A 207 10.22 14.88 -3.30
C ARG A 207 9.55 16.20 -2.85
N SER A 208 8.61 16.71 -3.63
CA SER A 208 7.97 18.03 -3.45
C SER A 208 6.48 18.00 -3.83
N TYR A 209 5.76 19.09 -3.57
CA TYR A 209 4.38 19.23 -4.01
C TYR A 209 4.33 19.96 -5.34
N THR A 210 3.69 19.35 -6.34
CA THR A 210 3.58 19.92 -7.69
C THR A 210 2.14 20.28 -8.03
N ALA A 211 1.99 21.19 -9.00
CA ALA A 211 0.71 21.65 -9.51
C ALA A 211 -0.19 20.48 -9.93
N TYR A 212 -1.43 20.48 -9.45
CA TYR A 212 -2.43 19.50 -9.90
C TYR A 212 -3.49 20.20 -10.76
N LYS A 213 -3.20 20.29 -12.05
CA LYS A 213 -4.02 20.97 -13.07
C LYS A 213 -5.22 20.12 -13.52
N GLY A 214 -6.27 20.77 -14.02
CA GLY A 214 -7.42 20.14 -14.67
C GLY A 214 -8.44 19.54 -13.70
N GLN A 215 -8.31 19.80 -12.40
CA GLN A 215 -9.18 19.21 -11.38
C GLN A 215 -10.32 20.14 -11.01
N LYS A 216 -11.51 19.58 -10.81
CA LYS A 216 -12.66 20.30 -10.27
C LYS A 216 -12.46 20.56 -8.78
N VAL A 217 -12.64 21.81 -8.37
CA VAL A 217 -12.55 22.25 -6.97
C VAL A 217 -13.72 23.17 -6.68
N THR A 218 -14.42 22.93 -5.59
CA THR A 218 -15.64 23.67 -5.22
C THR A 218 -15.32 24.72 -4.17
N LEU A 219 -15.63 25.98 -4.47
CA LEU A 219 -15.67 27.07 -3.50
C LEU A 219 -16.95 26.94 -2.68
N GLN A 220 -16.80 26.91 -1.37
CA GLN A 220 -17.89 26.91 -0.41
C GLN A 220 -17.85 28.18 0.44
N PHE A 221 -19.01 28.60 0.92
CA PHE A 221 -19.16 29.74 1.82
C PHE A 221 -19.99 29.35 3.05
N LYS A 222 -19.61 29.86 4.21
CA LYS A 222 -20.38 29.76 5.44
C LYS A 222 -20.58 31.15 6.02
N ALA A 223 -21.82 31.62 6.05
CA ALA A 223 -22.15 32.91 6.66
C ALA A 223 -21.78 32.94 8.15
N LYS A 224 -21.46 34.13 8.68
CA LYS A 224 -21.30 34.33 10.12
C LYS A 224 -22.56 33.89 10.87
N GLY A 225 -22.38 33.10 11.93
CA GLY A 225 -23.48 32.50 12.70
C GLY A 225 -24.12 31.25 12.08
N ALA A 226 -23.79 30.89 10.82
CA ALA A 226 -24.27 29.65 10.23
C ALA A 226 -23.45 28.44 10.70
N THR A 227 -24.10 27.26 10.73
CA THR A 227 -23.49 26.00 11.14
C THR A 227 -22.90 25.20 9.99
N ALA A 228 -23.31 25.45 8.75
CA ALA A 228 -22.93 24.67 7.57
C ALA A 228 -22.38 25.53 6.42
N TYR A 229 -21.47 24.94 5.64
CA TYR A 229 -20.98 25.50 4.38
C TYR A 229 -21.93 25.14 3.24
N THR A 230 -22.13 26.09 2.32
CA THR A 230 -22.87 25.88 1.07
C THR A 230 -21.95 26.03 -0.12
N ASP A 231 -22.13 25.19 -1.14
CA ASP A 231 -21.42 25.31 -2.41
C ASP A 231 -21.82 26.60 -3.12
N VAL A 232 -20.83 27.36 -3.59
CA VAL A 232 -21.03 28.64 -4.27
C VAL A 232 -20.65 28.53 -5.74
N LYS A 233 -19.49 27.92 -6.03
CA LYS A 233 -18.98 27.83 -7.40
C LYS A 233 -17.95 26.73 -7.55
N THR A 234 -17.98 26.02 -8.67
CA THR A 234 -16.94 25.05 -9.01
C THR A 234 -16.00 25.64 -10.04
N VAL A 235 -14.69 25.56 -9.79
CA VAL A 235 -13.62 25.99 -10.69
C VAL A 235 -12.79 24.78 -11.13
N THR A 236 -12.01 24.97 -12.20
CA THR A 236 -11.03 23.96 -12.65
C THR A 236 -9.64 24.50 -12.40
N SER A 237 -8.76 23.72 -11.76
CA SER A 237 -7.38 24.14 -11.49
C SER A 237 -6.60 24.39 -12.77
N GLY A 238 -5.99 25.58 -12.87
CA GLY A 238 -5.26 26.05 -14.03
C GLY A 238 -3.77 25.73 -13.98
N THR A 239 -2.98 26.50 -14.73
CA THR A 239 -1.52 26.46 -14.71
C THR A 239 -1.00 26.70 -13.28
N GLY A 240 0.03 25.94 -12.88
CA GLY A 240 0.54 26.00 -11.51
C GLY A 240 -0.41 25.44 -10.43
N GLY A 241 -1.56 24.86 -10.84
CA GLY A 241 -2.61 24.45 -9.91
C GLY A 241 -3.48 25.61 -9.42
N ALA A 242 -3.37 26.78 -10.05
CA ALA A 242 -4.07 27.99 -9.64
C ALA A 242 -5.60 27.81 -9.67
N LEU A 243 -6.25 28.33 -8.64
CA LEU A 243 -7.69 28.46 -8.53
C LEU A 243 -8.02 29.95 -8.50
N THR A 244 -8.95 30.40 -9.33
CA THR A 244 -9.41 31.79 -9.29
C THR A 244 -10.87 31.85 -9.67
N THR A 245 -11.65 32.60 -8.91
CA THR A 245 -13.01 32.97 -9.28
C THR A 245 -13.38 34.28 -8.62
N THR A 246 -14.47 34.87 -9.10
CA THR A 246 -15.15 35.98 -8.46
C THR A 246 -16.50 35.56 -7.93
N VAL A 247 -16.91 36.20 -6.83
CA VAL A 247 -18.24 36.10 -6.20
C VAL A 247 -18.68 37.51 -5.75
N LYS A 248 -19.96 37.66 -5.36
CA LYS A 248 -20.46 38.92 -4.78
C LYS A 248 -20.42 38.84 -3.25
N ALA A 249 -19.80 39.82 -2.62
CA ALA A 249 -19.78 39.94 -1.17
C ALA A 249 -21.19 40.32 -0.68
N SER A 250 -21.89 39.42 0.01
CA SER A 250 -23.28 39.64 0.45
C SER A 250 -23.41 39.84 1.95
N LYS A 251 -22.58 39.13 2.73
CA LYS A 251 -22.55 39.12 4.19
C LYS A 251 -21.22 38.59 4.67
N ASP A 252 -20.89 38.91 5.91
CA ASP A 252 -19.80 38.30 6.66
C ASP A 252 -19.82 36.78 6.60
N GLY A 253 -18.65 36.16 6.52
CA GLY A 253 -18.51 34.72 6.62
C GLY A 253 -17.18 34.20 6.09
N SER A 254 -17.06 32.89 6.00
CA SER A 254 -15.82 32.24 5.60
C SER A 254 -15.95 31.49 4.28
N TYR A 255 -14.95 31.67 3.41
CA TYR A 255 -14.78 30.91 2.18
C TYR A 255 -13.78 29.78 2.37
N ARG A 256 -14.00 28.64 1.71
CA ARG A 256 -13.02 27.56 1.60
C ARG A 256 -13.14 26.84 0.28
N TYR A 257 -12.05 26.27 -0.21
CA TYR A 257 -12.08 25.34 -1.33
C TYR A 257 -12.15 23.88 -0.84
N THR A 258 -12.88 23.05 -1.56
CA THR A 258 -12.95 21.60 -1.38
C THR A 258 -12.59 20.88 -2.68
N PHE A 259 -11.69 19.92 -2.58
CA PHE A 259 -11.29 19.01 -3.65
C PHE A 259 -11.71 17.59 -3.25
N ALA A 260 -12.53 16.95 -4.09
CA ALA A 260 -13.14 15.65 -3.80
C ALA A 260 -12.14 14.48 -3.85
N GLY A 261 -10.91 14.69 -4.33
CA GLY A 261 -9.95 13.61 -4.54
C GLY A 261 -10.13 12.92 -5.89
N THR A 262 -9.22 11.99 -6.18
CA THR A 262 -9.27 11.09 -7.35
C THR A 262 -8.84 9.70 -6.93
N SER A 263 -8.76 8.75 -7.88
CA SER A 263 -8.19 7.43 -7.60
C SER A 263 -6.76 7.51 -7.07
N THR A 264 -5.97 8.50 -7.47
CA THR A 264 -4.54 8.58 -7.16
C THR A 264 -4.19 9.69 -6.17
N THR A 265 -5.14 10.54 -5.79
CA THR A 265 -4.90 11.71 -4.93
C THR A 265 -6.01 11.85 -3.89
N ALA A 266 -5.65 11.99 -2.62
CA ALA A 266 -6.60 12.12 -1.53
C ALA A 266 -7.41 13.43 -1.61
N ALA A 267 -8.65 13.38 -1.13
CA ALA A 267 -9.50 14.57 -0.99
C ALA A 267 -8.89 15.59 -0.03
N LYS A 268 -9.17 16.88 -0.23
CA LYS A 268 -8.69 17.94 0.65
C LYS A 268 -9.66 19.10 0.72
N THR A 269 -9.84 19.62 1.93
CA THR A 269 -10.51 20.89 2.21
C THR A 269 -9.46 21.88 2.71
N SER A 270 -9.47 23.12 2.19
CA SER A 270 -8.57 24.17 2.66
C SER A 270 -8.94 24.63 4.07
N ALA A 271 -8.00 25.32 4.73
CA ALA A 271 -8.38 26.24 5.81
C ALA A 271 -9.38 27.27 5.25
N ALA A 272 -10.26 27.77 6.11
CA ALA A 272 -11.24 28.77 5.72
C ALA A 272 -10.66 30.17 5.87
N ASP A 273 -11.15 31.10 5.07
CA ASP A 273 -10.74 32.50 5.04
C ASP A 273 -11.95 33.39 5.28
N TYR A 274 -11.88 34.27 6.28
CA TYR A 274 -13.01 35.05 6.75
C TYR A 274 -13.03 36.44 6.11
N VAL A 275 -14.14 36.76 5.46
CA VAL A 275 -14.37 38.05 4.81
C VAL A 275 -15.31 38.90 5.67
N ASP A 276 -14.86 40.11 6.00
CA ASP A 276 -15.67 41.18 6.59
C ASP A 276 -16.34 42.02 5.48
N VAL A 277 -17.67 42.14 5.55
CA VAL A 277 -18.48 42.85 4.57
C VAL A 277 -19.07 44.12 5.18
N LYS A 278 -18.72 45.27 4.60
CA LYS A 278 -19.17 46.61 5.02
C LYS A 278 -20.45 47.06 4.31
#